data_AF-A0A2N2MK95-F1
#
_entry.id   AF-A0A2N2MK95-F1
#
_cell.length_a   1.000
_cell.length_b   1.000
_cell.length_c   1.000
_cell.angle_alpha   90.00
_cell.angle_beta   90.00
_cell.angle_gamma   90.00
#
_symmetry.space_group_name_H-M   'P 1'
#
loop_
_entity.id
_entity.type
_entity.pdbx_description
1 polymer ?
#
loop_
_entity_poly.entity_id
_entity_poly.type
_entity_poly.pdbx_seq_one_letter_code
_entity_poly.pdbx_strand_id
1 'polypeptide(L)'
;MQQSYWDYLTGEWVSFWGRRRGSSEVEFDPRTLSVFGRQFQISFLLGADYINLPPNAYGILVHPDGTNHRVNGGIQRLPSGQYTLYYVDNHNRANDIDLISEMTQDGEKISLRICIHYRVIDPLILTEIKDPVETLLTTISADVLQYIRTRNRSEIADTAQEKNGGQLFRFILERHNGRFPLSRAFILTGLELKEFIGDQTFVAMRRDARVDEMKNQLEKARTEYHQELERMGIKHKTEMEKNAAAHEKEKQDILQQVRLRDIQLDDARKRSQRRHDRMSQAVEAITRAMEPSGYPRNANEIKAIATELLTAMKDETAEEINPIPDVAEKAAQATQQKQTNGDKVEKLTNRLLSLLGGHPTDSAGQG
;
A
#
# COMPACT_ATOMS: atom_id res chain seq x y z
N MET A 1 -8.62 -36.31 -89.38
CA MET A 1 -9.98 -35.81 -89.04
C MET A 1 -10.89 -36.87 -88.41
N GLN A 2 -10.88 -38.15 -88.83
CA GLN A 2 -11.77 -39.16 -88.23
C GLN A 2 -11.41 -39.58 -86.79
N GLN A 3 -10.12 -39.63 -86.44
CA GLN A 3 -9.68 -40.08 -85.11
C GLN A 3 -10.14 -39.12 -83.99
N SER A 4 -10.10 -37.80 -84.24
CA SER A 4 -10.58 -36.81 -83.26
C SER A 4 -12.10 -36.80 -83.06
N TYR A 5 -12.87 -37.29 -84.03
CA TYR A 5 -14.33 -37.41 -83.91
C TYR A 5 -14.71 -38.59 -83.03
N TRP A 6 -14.04 -39.74 -83.20
CA TRP A 6 -14.24 -40.90 -82.32
C TRP A 6 -13.78 -40.62 -80.89
N ASP A 7 -12.64 -39.94 -80.70
CA ASP A 7 -12.16 -39.53 -79.37
C ASP A 7 -13.11 -38.55 -78.66
N TYR A 8 -13.85 -37.75 -79.43
CA TYR A 8 -14.87 -36.86 -78.91
C TYR A 8 -16.12 -37.65 -78.46
N LEU A 9 -16.64 -38.53 -79.32
CA LEU A 9 -17.81 -39.35 -79.00
C LEU A 9 -17.58 -40.31 -77.82
N THR A 10 -16.40 -40.94 -77.75
CA THR A 10 -16.04 -41.79 -76.60
C THR A 10 -15.96 -40.99 -75.32
N GLY A 11 -15.38 -39.78 -75.37
CA GLY A 11 -15.36 -38.84 -74.25
C GLY A 11 -16.76 -38.45 -73.76
N GLU A 12 -17.66 -38.09 -74.67
CA GLU A 12 -19.05 -37.76 -74.33
C GLU A 12 -19.81 -38.96 -73.75
N TRP A 13 -19.61 -40.16 -74.30
CA TRP A 13 -20.26 -41.37 -73.81
C TRP A 13 -19.79 -41.75 -72.39
N VAL A 14 -18.47 -41.72 -72.15
CA VAL A 14 -17.88 -41.96 -70.83
C VAL A 14 -18.34 -40.90 -69.83
N SER A 15 -18.39 -39.63 -70.24
CA SER A 15 -18.91 -38.51 -69.43
C SER A 15 -20.38 -38.69 -69.04
N PHE A 16 -21.23 -39.05 -70.01
CA PHE A 16 -22.66 -39.24 -69.80
C PHE A 16 -22.95 -40.31 -68.74
N TRP A 17 -22.31 -41.48 -68.85
CA TRP A 17 -22.45 -42.56 -67.87
C TRP A 17 -21.78 -42.23 -66.54
N GLY A 18 -20.64 -41.55 -66.57
CA GLY A 18 -19.91 -41.11 -65.39
C GLY A 18 -20.74 -40.19 -64.49
N ARG A 19 -21.27 -39.10 -65.06
CA ARG A 19 -22.10 -38.11 -64.32
C ARG A 19 -23.31 -38.74 -63.64
N ARG A 20 -23.89 -39.78 -64.25
CA ARG A 20 -25.07 -40.49 -63.71
C ARG A 20 -24.78 -41.38 -62.51
N ARG A 21 -23.52 -41.77 -62.27
CA ARG A 21 -23.17 -42.62 -61.12
C ARG A 21 -23.22 -41.88 -59.78
N GLY A 22 -23.21 -40.54 -59.78
CA GLY A 22 -23.10 -39.74 -58.57
C GLY A 22 -21.78 -39.98 -57.79
N SER A 23 -21.50 -39.12 -56.80
CA SER A 23 -20.58 -39.43 -55.71
C SER A 23 -21.29 -39.06 -54.42
N SER A 24 -21.58 -40.07 -53.59
CA SER A 24 -21.96 -39.82 -52.21
C SER A 24 -20.74 -39.33 -51.43
N GLU A 25 -20.97 -38.63 -50.33
CA GLU A 25 -19.92 -38.32 -49.37
C GLU A 25 -19.24 -39.61 -48.89
N VAL A 26 -17.93 -39.55 -48.73
CA VAL A 26 -17.15 -40.65 -48.14
C VAL A 26 -17.09 -40.43 -46.64
N GLU A 27 -17.46 -41.45 -45.87
CA GLU A 27 -17.27 -41.44 -44.43
C GLU A 27 -15.82 -41.83 -44.12
N PHE A 28 -15.15 -40.99 -43.34
CA PHE A 28 -13.79 -41.25 -42.90
C PHE A 28 -13.76 -41.56 -41.42
N ASP A 29 -12.99 -42.58 -41.03
CA ASP A 29 -12.69 -42.85 -39.62
C ASP A 29 -11.90 -41.66 -39.04
N PRO A 30 -12.23 -41.18 -37.83
CA PRO A 30 -11.42 -40.19 -37.12
C PRO A 30 -9.91 -40.48 -37.11
N ARG A 31 -9.52 -41.76 -37.14
CA ARG A 31 -8.12 -42.23 -37.09
C ARG A 31 -7.45 -42.38 -38.45
N THR A 32 -8.20 -42.42 -39.56
CA THR A 32 -7.63 -42.59 -40.90
C THR A 32 -7.98 -41.42 -41.80
N LEU A 33 -6.99 -40.96 -42.57
CA LEU A 33 -7.18 -39.88 -43.54
C LEU A 33 -7.48 -40.39 -44.94
N SER A 34 -7.25 -41.69 -45.20
CA SER A 34 -7.44 -42.30 -46.51
C SER A 34 -8.37 -43.50 -46.44
N VAL A 35 -9.20 -43.65 -47.47
CA VAL A 35 -10.14 -44.76 -47.65
C VAL A 35 -10.01 -45.28 -49.07
N PHE A 36 -10.11 -46.60 -49.23
CA PHE A 36 -10.16 -47.23 -50.54
C PHE A 36 -11.45 -46.84 -51.27
N GLY A 37 -11.32 -46.33 -52.49
CA GLY A 37 -12.46 -45.98 -53.33
C GLY A 37 -12.88 -47.11 -54.25
N ARG A 38 -12.09 -47.36 -55.30
CA ARG A 38 -12.35 -48.45 -56.26
C ARG A 38 -11.09 -48.86 -57.01
N GLN A 39 -11.10 -50.09 -57.52
CA GLN A 39 -10.23 -50.49 -58.63
C GLN A 39 -11.01 -50.50 -59.94
N PHE A 40 -10.35 -50.10 -61.02
CA PHE A 40 -10.93 -50.10 -62.36
C PHE A 40 -9.87 -50.33 -63.42
N GLN A 41 -10.30 -50.84 -64.58
CA GLN A 41 -9.44 -51.11 -65.71
C GLN A 41 -9.78 -50.16 -66.84
N ILE A 42 -8.75 -49.54 -67.42
CA ILE A 42 -8.87 -48.71 -68.60
C ILE A 42 -8.51 -49.56 -69.81
N SER A 43 -9.47 -49.72 -70.72
CA SER A 43 -9.27 -50.46 -71.96
C SER A 43 -8.50 -49.62 -72.98
N PHE A 44 -7.73 -50.28 -73.84
CA PHE A 44 -7.03 -49.62 -74.95
C PHE A 44 -8.00 -48.96 -75.95
N LEU A 45 -9.27 -49.40 -75.99
CA LEU A 45 -10.29 -48.89 -76.91
C LEU A 45 -10.90 -47.57 -76.45
N LEU A 46 -11.11 -47.40 -75.14
CA LEU A 46 -11.72 -46.19 -74.58
C LEU A 46 -10.69 -45.13 -74.18
N GLY A 47 -9.54 -45.55 -73.64
CA GLY A 47 -8.44 -44.65 -73.25
C GLY A 47 -8.81 -43.58 -72.21
N ALA A 48 -9.97 -43.72 -71.56
CA ALA A 48 -10.50 -42.76 -70.61
C ALA A 48 -11.47 -43.40 -69.63
N ASP A 49 -11.57 -42.84 -68.43
CA ASP A 49 -12.61 -43.13 -67.46
C ASP A 49 -13.15 -41.83 -66.84
N TYR A 50 -14.36 -41.87 -66.29
CA TYR A 50 -14.93 -40.77 -65.55
C TYR A 50 -14.79 -41.02 -64.05
N ILE A 51 -14.11 -40.10 -63.37
CA ILE A 51 -13.93 -40.14 -61.93
C ILE A 51 -14.90 -39.14 -61.29
N ASN A 52 -15.90 -39.65 -60.57
CA ASN A 52 -16.69 -38.84 -59.66
C ASN A 52 -15.91 -38.72 -58.34
N LEU A 53 -15.48 -37.50 -58.00
CA LEU A 53 -14.94 -37.23 -56.68
C LEU A 53 -16.06 -36.76 -55.74
N PRO A 54 -16.14 -37.30 -54.52
CA PRO A 54 -16.94 -36.72 -53.45
C PRO A 54 -16.50 -35.27 -53.17
N PRO A 55 -17.42 -34.37 -52.78
CA PRO A 55 -17.07 -32.98 -52.48
C PRO A 55 -16.13 -32.86 -51.25
N ASN A 56 -16.17 -33.85 -50.35
CA ASN A 56 -15.38 -33.91 -49.14
C ASN A 56 -14.04 -34.63 -49.24
N ALA A 57 -13.60 -35.01 -50.44
CA ALA A 57 -12.37 -35.79 -50.60
C ALA A 57 -11.49 -35.31 -51.75
N TYR A 58 -10.19 -35.42 -51.57
CA TYR A 58 -9.23 -35.48 -52.66
C TYR A 58 -9.19 -36.89 -53.24
N GLY A 59 -8.94 -37.00 -54.55
CA GLY A 59 -8.67 -38.29 -55.19
C GLY A 59 -7.19 -38.50 -55.40
N ILE A 60 -6.69 -39.68 -55.03
CA ILE A 60 -5.37 -40.18 -55.40
C ILE A 60 -5.57 -41.39 -56.30
N LEU A 61 -5.03 -41.31 -57.50
CA LEU A 61 -5.00 -42.38 -58.47
C LEU A 61 -3.62 -43.08 -58.41
N VAL A 62 -3.63 -44.37 -58.13
CA VAL A 62 -2.47 -45.25 -58.25
C VAL A 62 -2.48 -45.86 -59.64
N HIS A 63 -1.44 -45.58 -60.40
CA HIS A 63 -1.24 -46.07 -61.75
C HIS A 63 -0.78 -47.54 -61.76
N PRO A 64 -0.86 -48.23 -62.91
CA PRO A 64 -0.41 -49.61 -63.04
C PRO A 64 1.09 -49.82 -62.72
N ASP A 65 1.89 -48.77 -62.89
CA ASP A 65 3.32 -48.75 -62.56
C ASP A 65 3.59 -48.45 -61.07
N GLY A 66 2.55 -48.25 -60.27
CA GLY A 66 2.62 -47.94 -58.85
C GLY A 66 2.79 -46.45 -58.52
N THR A 67 2.80 -45.56 -59.52
CA THR A 67 2.92 -44.11 -59.27
C THR A 67 1.61 -43.48 -58.80
N ASN A 68 1.70 -42.50 -57.90
CA ASN A 68 0.54 -41.81 -57.32
C ASN A 68 0.32 -40.45 -57.98
N HIS A 69 -0.92 -40.18 -58.41
CA HIS A 69 -1.30 -38.91 -59.02
C HIS A 69 -2.55 -38.33 -58.37
N ARG A 70 -2.54 -37.02 -58.09
CA ARG A 70 -3.74 -36.32 -57.64
C ARG A 70 -4.70 -36.13 -58.81
N VAL A 71 -5.98 -36.41 -58.59
CA VAL A 71 -7.05 -36.19 -59.57
C VAL A 71 -8.07 -35.17 -59.05
N ASN A 72 -8.66 -34.40 -59.96
CA ASN A 72 -9.65 -33.36 -59.64
C ASN A 72 -11.10 -33.76 -60.03
N GLY A 73 -11.30 -35.04 -60.41
CA GLY A 73 -12.57 -35.56 -60.90
C GLY A 73 -12.81 -35.23 -62.37
N GLY A 74 -13.93 -35.69 -62.92
CA GLY A 74 -14.28 -35.55 -64.33
C GLY A 74 -13.67 -36.63 -65.22
N ILE A 75 -13.62 -36.36 -66.53
CA ILE A 75 -13.00 -37.26 -67.51
C ILE A 75 -11.49 -37.26 -67.31
N GLN A 76 -10.93 -38.45 -67.08
CA GLN A 76 -9.50 -38.69 -67.00
C GLN A 76 -9.07 -39.53 -68.20
N ARG A 77 -8.22 -38.96 -69.06
CA ARG A 77 -7.59 -39.68 -70.17
C ARG A 77 -6.31 -40.31 -69.67
N LEU A 78 -6.25 -41.64 -69.71
CA LEU A 78 -5.24 -42.43 -69.03
C LEU A 78 -4.85 -43.61 -69.93
N PRO A 79 -3.58 -44.06 -69.90
CA PRO A 79 -3.16 -45.27 -70.59
C PRO A 79 -3.98 -46.50 -70.21
N SER A 80 -3.95 -47.52 -71.05
CA SER A 80 -4.59 -48.79 -70.72
C SER A 80 -3.87 -49.47 -69.55
N GLY A 81 -4.62 -49.94 -68.57
CA GLY A 81 -4.06 -50.61 -67.39
C GLY A 81 -5.04 -50.71 -66.23
N GLN A 82 -4.59 -51.31 -65.13
CA GLN A 82 -5.35 -51.41 -63.88
C GLN A 82 -4.98 -50.26 -62.95
N TYR A 83 -5.99 -49.52 -62.50
CA TYR A 83 -5.85 -48.35 -61.65
C TYR A 83 -6.58 -48.55 -60.33
N THR A 84 -6.05 -47.93 -59.27
CA THR A 84 -6.70 -47.89 -57.96
C THR A 84 -6.96 -46.44 -57.55
N LEU A 85 -8.17 -46.14 -57.11
CA LEU A 85 -8.55 -44.83 -56.60
C LEU A 85 -8.68 -44.89 -55.07
N TYR A 86 -7.94 -44.02 -54.39
CA TYR A 86 -8.10 -43.74 -52.97
C TYR A 86 -8.70 -42.35 -52.78
N TYR A 87 -9.49 -42.21 -51.72
CA TYR A 87 -10.01 -40.93 -51.26
C TYR A 87 -9.21 -40.48 -50.05
N VAL A 88 -8.88 -39.19 -50.00
CA VAL A 88 -8.23 -38.56 -48.85
C VAL A 88 -9.11 -37.43 -48.34
N ASP A 89 -9.32 -37.38 -47.04
CA ASP A 89 -10.18 -36.37 -46.41
C ASP A 89 -9.68 -34.95 -46.69
N ASN A 90 -10.60 -34.07 -47.13
CA ASN A 90 -10.30 -32.67 -47.40
C ASN A 90 -10.89 -31.70 -46.35
N HIS A 91 -11.56 -32.21 -45.31
CA HIS A 91 -12.16 -31.39 -44.26
C HIS A 91 -11.17 -30.96 -43.19
N ASN A 92 -11.61 -29.99 -42.38
CA ASN A 92 -10.95 -29.66 -41.13
C ASN A 92 -11.23 -30.77 -40.10
N ARG A 93 -10.17 -31.32 -39.51
CA ARG A 93 -10.23 -32.25 -38.39
C ARG A 93 -9.79 -31.59 -37.11
N ALA A 94 -10.28 -32.11 -36.00
CA ALA A 94 -9.89 -31.74 -34.66
C ALA A 94 -9.42 -32.98 -33.91
N ASN A 95 -8.21 -32.96 -33.36
CA ASN A 95 -7.69 -34.05 -32.53
C ASN A 95 -7.20 -33.53 -31.18
N ASP A 96 -7.60 -34.25 -30.14
CA ASP A 96 -7.09 -34.04 -28.80
C ASP A 96 -5.72 -34.66 -28.64
N ILE A 97 -4.81 -33.89 -28.04
CA ILE A 97 -3.52 -34.37 -27.58
C ILE A 97 -3.63 -34.61 -26.08
N ASP A 98 -3.12 -35.75 -25.65
CA ASP A 98 -3.08 -36.14 -24.24
C ASP A 98 -2.39 -35.09 -23.36
N LEU A 99 -2.58 -35.20 -22.05
CA LEU A 99 -2.02 -34.24 -21.10
C LEU A 99 -0.47 -34.27 -21.16
N ILE A 100 0.12 -33.14 -21.56
CA ILE A 100 1.57 -32.95 -21.64
C ILE A 100 2.03 -32.21 -20.39
N SER A 101 2.97 -32.80 -19.64
CA SER A 101 3.47 -32.26 -18.38
C SER A 101 4.97 -32.00 -18.45
N GLU A 102 5.41 -30.80 -18.07
CA GLU A 102 6.82 -30.41 -18.15
C GLU A 102 7.15 -29.25 -17.19
N MET A 103 8.44 -29.08 -16.88
CA MET A 103 8.95 -27.98 -16.07
C MET A 103 9.10 -26.70 -16.91
N THR A 104 8.62 -25.58 -16.37
CA THR A 104 8.78 -24.24 -16.96
C THR A 104 10.19 -23.69 -16.72
N GLN A 105 10.50 -22.56 -17.37
CA GLN A 105 11.78 -21.87 -17.19
C GLN A 105 12.00 -21.38 -15.75
N ASP A 106 10.93 -21.01 -15.05
CA ASP A 106 10.94 -20.61 -13.63
C ASP A 106 10.87 -21.80 -12.66
N GLY A 107 10.97 -23.03 -13.17
CA GLY A 107 11.04 -24.25 -12.36
C GLY A 107 9.71 -24.70 -11.78
N GLU A 108 8.57 -24.24 -12.33
CA GLU A 108 7.25 -24.71 -11.95
C GLU A 108 6.80 -25.86 -12.87
N LYS A 109 6.20 -26.92 -12.32
CA LYS A 109 5.62 -27.98 -13.15
C LYS A 109 4.25 -27.53 -13.65
N ILE A 110 4.03 -27.59 -14.97
CA ILE A 110 2.71 -27.35 -15.55
C ILE A 110 2.32 -28.49 -16.48
N SER A 111 1.02 -28.66 -16.66
CA SER A 111 0.46 -29.63 -17.58
C SER A 111 -0.62 -29.00 -18.46
N LEU A 112 -0.54 -29.27 -19.77
CA LEU A 112 -1.42 -28.71 -20.78
C LEU A 112 -2.11 -29.85 -21.54
N ARG A 113 -3.42 -29.73 -21.75
CA ARG A 113 -4.18 -30.55 -22.70
C ARG A 113 -4.65 -29.64 -23.83
N ILE A 114 -4.32 -29.97 -25.07
CA ILE A 114 -4.67 -29.15 -26.23
C ILE A 114 -5.47 -29.96 -27.26
N CYS A 115 -6.31 -29.27 -28.01
CA CYS A 115 -6.97 -29.76 -29.21
C CYS A 115 -6.40 -29.01 -30.41
N ILE A 116 -5.94 -29.75 -31.42
CA ILE A 116 -5.41 -29.14 -32.65
C ILE A 116 -6.44 -29.26 -33.75
N HIS A 117 -6.59 -28.19 -34.53
CA HIS A 117 -7.39 -28.19 -35.75
C HIS A 117 -6.45 -28.19 -36.96
N TYR A 118 -6.64 -29.13 -37.88
CA TYR A 118 -5.78 -29.29 -39.04
C TYR A 118 -6.55 -29.77 -40.26
N ARG A 119 -5.96 -29.59 -41.45
CA ARG A 119 -6.51 -30.03 -42.73
C ARG A 119 -5.41 -30.53 -43.64
N VAL A 120 -5.71 -31.54 -44.45
CA VAL A 120 -4.81 -31.99 -45.53
C VAL A 120 -4.83 -30.98 -46.68
N ILE A 121 -3.66 -30.55 -47.13
CA ILE A 121 -3.52 -29.63 -48.28
C ILE A 121 -2.92 -30.31 -49.51
N ASP A 122 -1.98 -31.24 -49.30
CA ASP A 122 -1.35 -32.02 -50.35
C ASP A 122 -1.49 -33.52 -50.06
N PRO A 123 -2.46 -34.19 -50.70
CA PRO A 123 -2.72 -35.60 -50.45
C PRO A 123 -1.60 -36.50 -51.00
N LEU A 124 -0.79 -36.03 -51.97
CA LEU A 124 0.30 -36.85 -52.52
C LEU A 124 1.44 -36.98 -51.50
N ILE A 125 1.88 -35.84 -50.96
CA ILE A 125 2.92 -35.81 -49.93
C ILE A 125 2.48 -36.59 -48.68
N LEU A 126 1.18 -36.53 -48.35
CA LEU A 126 0.62 -37.29 -47.25
C LEU A 126 0.89 -38.80 -47.39
N THR A 127 0.87 -39.36 -48.62
CA THR A 127 1.14 -40.79 -48.85
C THR A 127 2.61 -41.19 -48.68
N GLU A 128 3.52 -40.22 -48.71
CA GLU A 128 4.96 -40.45 -48.49
C GLU A 128 5.31 -40.47 -46.99
N ILE A 129 4.43 -39.94 -46.15
CA ILE A 129 4.62 -39.87 -44.70
C ILE A 129 4.03 -41.11 -44.07
N LYS A 130 4.86 -41.88 -43.37
CA LYS A 130 4.41 -43.00 -42.55
C LYS A 130 3.60 -42.45 -41.36
N ASP A 131 2.40 -42.98 -41.14
CA ASP A 131 1.50 -42.62 -40.03
C ASP A 131 1.37 -41.10 -39.85
N PRO A 132 0.80 -40.38 -40.84
CA PRO A 132 0.94 -38.93 -40.95
C PRO A 132 0.26 -38.16 -39.81
N VAL A 133 -0.89 -38.65 -39.32
CA VAL A 133 -1.60 -38.05 -38.18
C VAL A 133 -0.81 -38.23 -36.89
N GLU A 134 -0.32 -39.44 -36.62
CA GLU A 134 0.45 -39.73 -35.41
C GLU A 134 1.76 -38.93 -35.40
N THR A 135 2.43 -38.84 -36.55
CA THR A 135 3.62 -38.02 -36.72
C THR A 135 3.33 -36.54 -36.44
N LEU A 136 2.23 -36.01 -36.99
CA LEU A 136 1.79 -34.63 -36.72
C LEU A 136 1.57 -34.40 -35.21
N LEU A 137 0.76 -35.25 -34.57
CA LEU A 137 0.46 -35.16 -33.15
C LEU A 137 1.73 -35.22 -32.30
N THR A 138 2.64 -36.16 -32.59
CA THR A 138 3.91 -36.32 -31.87
C THR A 138 4.80 -35.08 -32.00
N THR A 139 4.88 -34.50 -33.20
CA THR A 139 5.67 -33.28 -33.41
C THR A 139 5.09 -32.07 -32.69
N ILE A 140 3.77 -31.95 -32.63
CA ILE A 140 3.12 -30.87 -31.89
C ILE A 140 3.27 -31.08 -30.38
N SER A 141 3.16 -32.32 -29.89
CA SER A 141 3.44 -32.64 -28.48
C SER A 141 4.85 -32.22 -28.07
N ALA A 142 5.84 -32.48 -28.94
CA ALA A 142 7.21 -32.02 -28.72
C ALA A 142 7.34 -30.48 -28.70
N ASP A 143 6.55 -29.78 -29.51
CA ASP A 143 6.52 -28.32 -29.49
C ASP A 143 5.88 -27.76 -28.23
N VAL A 144 4.79 -28.38 -27.74
CA VAL A 144 4.19 -27.99 -26.46
C VAL A 144 5.21 -28.18 -25.34
N LEU A 145 5.91 -29.31 -25.29
CA LEU A 145 7.00 -29.53 -24.32
C LEU A 145 8.06 -28.42 -24.39
N GLN A 146 8.51 -28.08 -25.60
CA GLN A 146 9.50 -27.03 -25.77
C GLN A 146 8.96 -25.65 -25.39
N TYR A 147 7.71 -25.35 -25.72
CA TYR A 147 7.05 -24.11 -25.35
C TYR A 147 7.04 -23.94 -23.83
N ILE A 148 6.62 -24.99 -23.10
CA ILE A 148 6.63 -25.02 -21.63
C ILE A 148 8.04 -24.73 -21.09
N ARG A 149 9.07 -25.43 -21.58
CA ARG A 149 10.46 -25.30 -21.10
C ARG A 149 11.05 -23.91 -21.28
N THR A 150 10.62 -23.18 -22.30
CA THR A 150 11.21 -21.89 -22.68
C THR A 150 10.47 -20.68 -22.12
N ARG A 151 9.43 -20.89 -21.31
CA ARG A 151 8.54 -19.84 -20.84
C ARG A 151 8.34 -19.95 -19.34
N ASN A 152 8.10 -18.80 -18.71
CA ASN A 152 7.68 -18.74 -17.31
C ASN A 152 6.20 -19.13 -17.20
N ARG A 153 5.77 -19.66 -16.06
CA ARG A 153 4.35 -20.02 -15.88
C ARG A 153 3.40 -18.86 -16.16
N SER A 154 3.72 -17.65 -15.70
CA SER A 154 2.83 -16.49 -15.86
C SER A 154 2.53 -16.20 -17.34
N GLU A 155 3.56 -16.28 -18.20
CA GLU A 155 3.40 -16.08 -19.65
C GLU A 155 2.49 -17.14 -20.27
N ILE A 156 2.62 -18.39 -19.82
CA ILE A 156 1.80 -19.50 -20.30
C ILE A 156 0.36 -19.38 -19.77
N ALA A 157 0.19 -18.93 -18.53
CA ALA A 157 -1.12 -18.72 -17.91
C ALA A 157 -1.89 -17.56 -18.57
N ASP A 158 -1.20 -16.50 -18.97
CA ASP A 158 -1.80 -15.39 -19.73
C ASP A 158 -2.25 -15.90 -21.11
N THR A 159 -1.41 -16.70 -21.77
CA THR A 159 -1.74 -17.35 -23.05
C THR A 159 -2.94 -18.30 -22.92
N ALA A 160 -3.10 -18.96 -21.78
CA ALA A 160 -4.23 -19.85 -21.51
C ALA A 160 -5.59 -19.12 -21.44
N GLN A 161 -5.58 -17.81 -21.19
CA GLN A 161 -6.80 -16.99 -21.16
C GLN A 161 -7.17 -16.44 -22.54
N GLU A 162 -6.25 -16.48 -23.51
CA GLU A 162 -6.51 -16.05 -24.89
C GLU A 162 -7.35 -17.08 -25.64
N LYS A 163 -8.38 -16.63 -26.36
CA LYS A 163 -9.15 -17.49 -27.26
C LYS A 163 -8.25 -18.02 -28.38
N ASN A 164 -8.41 -19.29 -28.74
CA ASN A 164 -7.71 -19.98 -29.83
C ASN A 164 -6.19 -20.18 -29.60
N GLY A 165 -5.75 -20.35 -28.35
CA GLY A 165 -4.39 -20.79 -28.05
C GLY A 165 -3.30 -19.74 -28.28
N GLY A 166 -3.65 -18.51 -28.67
CA GLY A 166 -2.80 -17.33 -28.53
C GLY A 166 -1.35 -17.50 -29.01
N GLN A 167 -0.41 -17.20 -28.12
CA GLN A 167 1.02 -17.33 -28.33
C GLN A 167 1.50 -18.79 -28.52
N LEU A 168 0.87 -19.75 -27.85
CA LEU A 168 1.17 -21.18 -28.00
C LEU A 168 0.89 -21.65 -29.42
N PHE A 169 -0.26 -21.23 -29.99
CA PHE A 169 -0.60 -21.57 -31.37
C PHE A 169 0.40 -20.95 -32.35
N ARG A 170 0.79 -19.68 -32.18
CA ARG A 170 1.79 -19.02 -33.03
C ARG A 170 3.13 -19.74 -32.99
N PHE A 171 3.58 -20.12 -31.78
CA PHE A 171 4.82 -20.87 -31.61
C PHE A 171 4.79 -22.22 -32.34
N ILE A 172 3.71 -22.98 -32.20
CA ILE A 172 3.55 -24.27 -32.90
C ILE A 172 3.47 -24.04 -34.41
N LEU A 173 2.74 -23.03 -34.87
CA LEU A 173 2.58 -22.73 -36.30
C LEU A 173 3.92 -22.38 -36.96
N GLU A 174 4.73 -21.53 -36.31
CA GLU A 174 6.07 -21.18 -36.80
C GLU A 174 6.97 -22.40 -36.95
N ARG A 175 6.96 -23.30 -35.97
CA ARG A 175 7.76 -24.53 -36.01
C ARG A 175 7.23 -25.53 -37.03
N HIS A 176 5.91 -25.68 -37.13
CA HIS A 176 5.26 -26.54 -38.12
C HIS A 176 5.65 -26.13 -39.53
N ASN A 177 5.58 -24.82 -39.86
CA ASN A 177 5.91 -24.32 -41.19
C ASN A 177 7.36 -24.64 -41.63
N GLY A 178 8.29 -24.78 -40.68
CA GLY A 178 9.68 -25.18 -40.94
C GLY A 178 9.90 -26.68 -41.16
N ARG A 179 8.90 -27.54 -40.93
CA ARG A 179 9.05 -29.01 -41.01
C ARG A 179 8.58 -29.59 -42.32
N PHE A 180 9.50 -29.79 -43.25
CA PHE A 180 9.24 -30.59 -44.44
C PHE A 180 9.39 -32.09 -44.12
N PRO A 181 8.51 -32.98 -44.63
CA PRO A 181 7.38 -32.71 -45.54
C PRO A 181 6.03 -32.41 -44.86
N LEU A 182 5.92 -32.51 -43.53
CA LEU A 182 4.66 -32.36 -42.79
C LEU A 182 3.91 -31.04 -43.06
N SER A 183 4.65 -29.93 -43.15
CA SER A 183 4.09 -28.60 -43.43
C SER A 183 3.45 -28.47 -44.80
N ARG A 184 3.85 -29.33 -45.74
CA ARG A 184 3.25 -29.41 -47.06
C ARG A 184 2.10 -30.41 -47.12
N ALA A 185 2.07 -31.41 -46.25
CA ALA A 185 0.94 -32.35 -46.17
C ALA A 185 -0.25 -31.73 -45.41
N PHE A 186 0.03 -31.01 -44.32
CA PHE A 186 -0.97 -30.47 -43.41
C PHE A 186 -0.86 -28.95 -43.23
N ILE A 187 -2.01 -28.31 -43.11
CA ILE A 187 -2.14 -26.96 -42.55
C ILE A 187 -2.78 -27.03 -41.18
N LEU A 188 -2.21 -26.30 -40.22
CA LEU A 188 -2.83 -26.08 -38.91
C LEU A 188 -3.78 -24.90 -39.02
N THR A 189 -5.05 -25.12 -38.72
CA THR A 189 -6.11 -24.10 -38.82
C THR A 189 -6.42 -23.46 -37.47
N GLY A 190 -6.08 -24.14 -36.36
CA GLY A 190 -6.29 -23.60 -35.03
C GLY A 190 -5.74 -24.52 -33.93
N LEU A 191 -5.74 -24.01 -32.71
CA LEU A 191 -5.41 -24.74 -31.50
C LEU A 191 -6.26 -24.22 -30.35
N GLU A 192 -6.78 -25.14 -29.55
CA GLU A 192 -7.56 -24.83 -28.35
C GLU A 192 -6.87 -25.44 -27.13
N LEU A 193 -6.70 -24.63 -26.09
CA LEU A 193 -6.23 -25.12 -24.80
C LEU A 193 -7.44 -25.61 -24.00
N LYS A 194 -7.52 -26.92 -23.77
CA LYS A 194 -8.63 -27.57 -23.03
C LYS A 194 -8.40 -27.55 -21.54
N GLU A 195 -7.18 -27.84 -21.09
CA GLU A 195 -6.84 -27.87 -19.66
C GLU A 195 -5.47 -27.24 -19.42
N PHE A 196 -5.40 -26.45 -18.34
CA PHE A 196 -4.17 -25.87 -17.80
C PHE A 196 -4.10 -26.26 -16.31
N ILE A 197 -3.14 -27.10 -15.96
CA ILE A 197 -2.93 -27.56 -14.58
C ILE A 197 -1.54 -27.10 -14.13
N GLY A 198 -1.49 -26.14 -13.21
CA GLY A 198 -0.26 -25.79 -12.50
C GLY A 198 -0.03 -26.71 -11.31
N ASP A 199 1.22 -26.85 -10.88
CA ASP A 199 1.58 -27.60 -9.68
C ASP A 199 0.85 -27.05 -8.44
N GLN A 200 -0.11 -27.81 -7.93
CA GLN A 200 -0.90 -27.44 -6.76
C GLN A 200 -0.04 -27.26 -5.51
N THR A 201 1.08 -28.00 -5.40
CA THR A 201 1.98 -27.90 -4.24
C THR A 201 2.79 -26.62 -4.28
N PHE A 202 3.28 -26.20 -5.44
CA PHE A 202 3.97 -24.93 -5.61
C PHE A 202 3.03 -23.72 -5.47
N VAL A 203 1.78 -23.85 -5.95
CA VAL A 203 0.73 -22.84 -5.72
C VAL A 203 0.42 -22.70 -4.24
N ALA A 204 0.39 -23.79 -3.47
CA ALA A 204 0.24 -23.76 -2.02
C ALA A 204 1.45 -23.12 -1.33
N MET A 205 2.68 -23.56 -1.65
CA MET A 205 3.92 -22.98 -1.08
C MET A 205 4.04 -21.48 -1.34
N ARG A 206 3.64 -20.98 -2.52
CA ARG A 206 3.67 -19.54 -2.83
C ARG A 206 2.61 -18.75 -2.08
N ARG A 207 1.44 -19.34 -1.82
CA ARG A 207 0.42 -18.74 -0.95
C ARG A 207 0.95 -18.65 0.49
N ASP A 208 1.57 -19.72 0.97
CA ASP A 208 2.14 -19.78 2.32
C ASP A 208 3.29 -18.78 2.47
N ALA A 209 4.21 -18.71 1.50
CA ALA A 209 5.31 -17.75 1.51
C ALA A 209 4.82 -16.28 1.50
N ARG A 210 3.77 -15.95 0.74
CA ARG A 210 3.16 -14.61 0.78
C ARG A 210 2.49 -14.32 2.11
N VAL A 211 1.82 -15.31 2.70
CA VAL A 211 1.20 -15.17 4.02
C VAL A 211 2.28 -14.95 5.08
N ASP A 212 3.39 -15.66 5.00
CA ASP A 212 4.51 -15.50 5.95
C ASP A 212 5.24 -14.17 5.77
N GLU A 213 5.40 -13.69 4.53
CA GLU A 213 5.93 -12.34 4.27
C GLU A 213 5.01 -11.25 4.87
N MET A 214 3.69 -11.37 4.67
CA MET A 214 2.72 -10.46 5.28
C MET A 214 2.76 -10.51 6.81
N LYS A 215 2.86 -11.70 7.40
CA LYS A 215 3.01 -11.85 8.86
C LYS A 215 4.28 -11.18 9.36
N ASN A 216 5.41 -11.40 8.68
CA ASN A 216 6.69 -10.77 9.05
C ASN A 216 6.63 -9.24 8.95
N GLN A 217 5.94 -8.69 7.94
CA GLN A 217 5.74 -7.25 7.82
C GLN A 217 4.84 -6.69 8.94
N LEU A 218 3.75 -7.40 9.26
CA LEU A 218 2.86 -7.04 10.38
C LEU A 218 3.58 -7.10 11.74
N GLU A 219 4.42 -8.11 11.96
CA GLU A 219 5.22 -8.23 13.17
C GLU A 219 6.23 -7.09 13.29
N LYS A 220 6.93 -6.76 12.20
CA LYS A 220 7.82 -5.58 12.17
C LYS A 220 7.07 -4.30 12.51
N ALA A 221 5.96 -4.02 11.84
CA ALA A 221 5.15 -2.84 12.12
C ALA A 221 4.64 -2.80 13.57
N ARG A 222 4.26 -3.96 14.13
CA ARG A 222 3.83 -4.07 15.53
C ARG A 222 4.98 -3.78 16.50
N THR A 223 6.18 -4.28 16.22
CA THR A 223 7.36 -4.01 17.06
C THR A 223 7.78 -2.54 17.00
N GLU A 224 7.74 -1.92 15.81
CA GLU A 224 8.02 -0.49 15.63
C GLU A 224 7.01 0.37 16.40
N TYR A 225 5.72 0.06 16.28
CA TYR A 225 4.67 0.75 17.03
C TYR A 225 4.84 0.60 18.55
N HIS A 226 5.24 -0.58 19.03
CA HIS A 226 5.49 -0.79 20.46
C HIS A 226 6.69 0.02 20.96
N GLN A 227 7.78 0.06 20.19
CA GLN A 227 8.94 0.90 20.52
C GLN A 227 8.59 2.40 20.52
N GLU A 228 7.72 2.83 19.63
CA GLU A 228 7.25 4.22 19.59
C GLU A 228 6.38 4.56 20.80
N LEU A 229 5.48 3.66 21.20
CA LEU A 229 4.70 3.80 22.45
C LEU A 229 5.59 3.86 23.69
N GLU A 230 6.62 3.01 23.78
CA GLU A 230 7.58 3.05 24.89
C GLU A 230 8.34 4.38 24.93
N ARG A 231 8.80 4.88 23.77
CA ARG A 231 9.47 6.19 23.68
C ARG A 231 8.54 7.32 24.09
N MET A 232 7.29 7.31 23.65
CA MET A 232 6.28 8.29 24.05
C MET A 232 5.98 8.21 25.55
N GLY A 233 5.87 6.99 26.10
CA GLY A 233 5.68 6.76 27.53
C GLY A 233 6.83 7.31 28.38
N ILE A 234 8.08 7.09 27.95
CA ILE A 234 9.27 7.66 28.61
C ILE A 234 9.24 9.19 28.53
N LYS A 235 8.97 9.77 27.35
CA LYS A 235 8.87 11.23 27.19
C LYS A 235 7.82 11.84 28.12
N HIS A 236 6.61 11.30 28.12
CA HIS A 236 5.54 11.77 29.01
C HIS A 236 5.90 11.61 30.48
N LYS A 237 6.55 10.52 30.87
CA LYS A 237 7.02 10.34 32.25
C LYS A 237 8.05 11.41 32.63
N THR A 238 9.02 11.69 31.76
CA THR A 238 10.02 12.74 32.01
C THR A 238 9.41 14.15 32.04
N GLU A 239 8.39 14.42 31.23
CA GLU A 239 7.64 15.68 31.26
C GLU A 239 6.83 15.83 32.56
N MET A 240 6.18 14.75 33.00
CA MET A 240 5.46 14.72 34.28
C MET A 240 6.41 14.95 35.46
N GLU A 241 7.59 14.32 35.47
CA GLU A 241 8.60 14.53 36.52
C GLU A 241 9.12 15.98 36.53
N LYS A 242 9.37 16.57 35.35
CA LYS A 242 9.75 17.99 35.23
C LYS A 242 8.66 18.94 35.73
N ASN A 243 7.42 18.69 35.36
CA ASN A 243 6.28 19.49 35.80
C ASN A 243 6.04 19.35 37.30
N ALA A 244 6.18 18.15 37.87
CA ALA A 244 6.10 17.92 39.30
C ALA A 244 7.20 18.69 40.05
N ALA A 245 8.45 18.63 39.58
CA ALA A 245 9.56 19.38 40.16
C ALA A 245 9.36 20.91 40.05
N ALA A 246 8.81 21.39 38.93
CA ALA A 246 8.50 22.81 38.75
C ALA A 246 7.40 23.28 39.72
N HIS A 247 6.32 22.51 39.86
CA HIS A 247 5.25 22.80 40.81
C HIS A 247 5.73 22.77 42.25
N GLU A 248 6.61 21.85 42.62
CA GLU A 248 7.16 21.79 43.97
C GLU A 248 8.04 22.99 44.28
N LYS A 249 8.85 23.44 43.32
CA LYS A 249 9.61 24.69 43.43
C LYS A 249 8.70 25.91 43.56
N GLU A 250 7.69 26.04 42.71
CA GLU A 250 6.72 27.14 42.75
C GLU A 250 5.99 27.18 44.09
N LYS A 251 5.57 26.03 44.61
CA LYS A 251 4.96 25.91 45.94
C LYS A 251 5.90 26.38 47.05
N GLN A 252 7.19 26.04 46.98
CA GLN A 252 8.19 26.51 47.94
C GLN A 252 8.39 28.03 47.86
N ASP A 253 8.46 28.59 46.65
CA ASP A 253 8.61 30.03 46.44
C ASP A 253 7.39 30.80 46.99
N ILE A 254 6.17 30.31 46.74
CA ILE A 254 4.94 30.87 47.32
C ILE A 254 4.98 30.81 48.85
N LEU A 255 5.37 29.68 49.44
CA LEU A 255 5.48 29.54 50.89
C LEU A 255 6.51 30.50 51.49
N GLN A 256 7.64 30.73 50.80
CA GLN A 256 8.63 31.73 51.22
C GLN A 256 8.08 33.15 51.14
N GLN A 257 7.38 33.51 50.06
CA GLN A 257 6.75 34.82 49.92
C GLN A 257 5.68 35.07 50.99
N VAL A 258 4.88 34.06 51.32
CA VAL A 258 3.89 34.14 52.39
C VAL A 258 4.58 34.38 53.74
N ARG A 259 5.62 33.62 54.07
CA ARG A 259 6.41 33.85 55.30
C ARG A 259 7.00 35.25 55.37
N LEU A 260 7.53 35.77 54.26
CA LEU A 260 8.07 37.12 54.21
C LEU A 260 6.98 38.18 54.44
N ARG A 261 5.79 38.00 53.87
CA ARG A 261 4.65 38.89 54.12
C ARG A 261 4.15 38.81 55.56
N ASP A 262 4.13 37.64 56.17
CA ASP A 262 3.74 37.48 57.58
C ASP A 262 4.70 38.24 58.50
N ILE A 263 6.01 38.13 58.25
CA ILE A 263 7.03 38.90 58.99
C ILE A 263 6.81 40.40 58.83
N GLN A 264 6.55 40.87 57.59
CA GLN A 264 6.28 42.29 57.33
C GLN A 264 5.02 42.81 58.03
N LEU A 265 3.96 41.99 58.07
CA LEU A 265 2.72 42.34 58.75
C LEU A 265 2.90 42.39 60.27
N ASP A 266 3.65 41.45 60.84
CA ASP A 266 3.96 41.47 62.28
C ASP A 266 4.86 42.65 62.67
N ASP A 267 5.84 43.00 61.85
CA ASP A 267 6.64 44.21 62.05
C ASP A 267 5.80 45.47 61.95
N ALA A 268 4.86 45.55 60.98
CA ALA A 268 3.94 46.67 60.86
C ALA A 268 3.01 46.78 62.08
N ARG A 269 2.49 45.66 62.58
CA ARG A 269 1.67 45.61 63.81
C ARG A 269 2.44 46.10 65.03
N LYS A 270 3.66 45.61 65.23
CA LYS A 270 4.54 46.05 66.33
C LYS A 270 4.86 47.54 66.25
N ARG A 271 5.12 48.07 65.04
CA ARG A 271 5.34 49.51 64.83
C ARG A 271 4.09 50.34 65.17
N SER A 272 2.92 49.89 64.72
CA SER A 272 1.64 50.56 65.02
C SER A 272 1.34 50.57 66.52
N GLN A 273 1.63 49.47 67.22
CA GLN A 273 1.43 49.34 68.66
C GLN A 273 2.37 50.28 69.44
N ARG A 274 3.68 50.25 69.14
CA ARG A 274 4.66 51.18 69.74
C ARG A 274 4.27 52.65 69.54
N ARG A 275 3.68 52.99 68.39
CA ARG A 275 3.20 54.34 68.11
C ARG A 275 1.94 54.70 68.91
N HIS A 276 0.97 53.79 69.02
CA HIS A 276 -0.19 54.00 69.89
C HIS A 276 0.23 54.23 71.35
N ASP A 277 1.18 53.45 71.86
CA ASP A 277 1.69 53.59 73.22
C ASP A 277 2.34 54.98 73.43
N ARG A 278 3.20 55.42 72.48
CA ARG A 278 3.79 56.77 72.50
C ARG A 278 2.75 57.87 72.45
N MET A 279 1.75 57.73 71.59
CA MET A 279 0.70 58.74 71.43
C MET A 279 -0.19 58.80 72.68
N SER A 280 -0.50 57.65 73.29
CA SER A 280 -1.22 57.58 74.56
C SER A 280 -0.45 58.28 75.68
N GLN A 281 0.87 58.05 75.78
CA GLN A 281 1.73 58.72 76.76
C GLN A 281 1.77 60.24 76.55
N ALA A 282 1.87 60.69 75.29
CA ALA A 282 1.85 62.12 74.95
C ALA A 282 0.52 62.79 75.33
N VAL A 283 -0.62 62.13 75.04
CA VAL A 283 -1.96 62.62 75.44
C VAL A 283 -2.11 62.64 76.96
N GLU A 284 -1.63 61.63 77.67
CA GLU A 284 -1.66 61.59 79.12
C GLU A 284 -0.82 62.72 79.73
N ALA A 285 0.37 63.00 79.17
CA ALA A 285 1.23 64.10 79.60
C ALA A 285 0.56 65.47 79.37
N ILE A 286 -0.10 65.70 78.23
CA ILE A 286 -0.89 66.91 77.97
C ILE A 286 -2.04 67.02 78.98
N THR A 287 -2.73 65.92 79.25
CA THR A 287 -3.88 65.91 80.17
C THR A 287 -3.43 66.30 81.58
N ARG A 288 -2.34 65.71 82.09
CA ARG A 288 -1.71 66.08 83.38
C ARG A 288 -1.17 67.52 83.40
N ALA A 289 -0.77 68.06 82.25
CA ALA A 289 -0.33 69.44 82.14
C ALA A 289 -1.49 70.45 82.26
N MET A 290 -2.70 70.04 81.87
CA MET A 290 -3.92 70.86 81.90
C MET A 290 -4.75 70.72 83.18
N GLU A 291 -4.41 69.76 84.06
CA GLU A 291 -5.00 69.66 85.39
C GLU A 291 -4.55 70.82 86.30
N PRO A 292 -5.47 71.45 87.07
CA PRO A 292 -5.14 72.57 87.94
C PRO A 292 -4.32 72.12 89.15
N SER A 293 -2.98 72.17 89.05
CA SER A 293 -2.10 71.91 90.19
C SER A 293 -1.99 73.15 91.10
N GLY A 294 -2.16 72.99 92.41
CA GLY A 294 -2.10 74.05 93.42
C GLY A 294 -0.73 74.68 93.69
N TYR A 295 0.22 74.61 92.76
CA TYR A 295 1.56 75.22 92.85
C TYR A 295 1.78 76.23 91.72
N PRO A 296 2.51 77.34 91.94
CA PRO A 296 2.77 78.34 90.91
C PRO A 296 3.67 77.73 89.82
N ARG A 297 3.05 77.26 88.73
CA ARG A 297 3.71 76.81 87.51
C ARG A 297 3.76 77.96 86.51
N ASN A 298 4.84 78.04 85.71
CA ASN A 298 4.96 79.02 84.64
C ASN A 298 4.01 78.65 83.48
N ALA A 299 2.76 79.11 83.56
CA ALA A 299 1.66 78.70 82.67
C ALA A 299 1.96 78.92 81.17
N ASN A 300 2.83 79.89 80.84
CA ASN A 300 3.21 80.18 79.46
C ASN A 300 4.17 79.13 78.87
N GLU A 301 5.09 78.56 79.66
CA GLU A 301 6.01 77.51 79.18
C GLU A 301 5.29 76.18 79.00
N ILE A 302 4.40 75.81 79.94
CA ILE A 302 3.61 74.58 79.84
C ILE A 302 2.68 74.62 78.64
N LYS A 303 2.03 75.77 78.39
CA LYS A 303 1.16 75.95 77.24
C LYS A 303 1.94 75.90 75.93
N ALA A 304 3.12 76.53 75.86
CA ALA A 304 3.97 76.50 74.66
C ALA A 304 4.43 75.08 74.31
N ILE A 305 4.91 74.32 75.29
CA ILE A 305 5.38 72.93 75.09
C ILE A 305 4.20 72.00 74.75
N ALA A 306 3.03 72.18 75.37
CA ALA A 306 1.83 71.41 75.04
C ALA A 306 1.33 71.70 73.61
N THR A 307 1.36 72.97 73.16
CA THR A 307 1.02 73.31 71.78
C THR A 307 2.04 72.75 70.78
N GLU A 308 3.33 72.79 71.11
CA GLU A 308 4.40 72.25 70.26
C GLU A 308 4.29 70.72 70.12
N LEU A 309 3.94 70.03 71.21
CA LEU A 309 3.67 68.59 71.22
C LEU A 309 2.45 68.23 70.35
N LEU A 310 1.36 69.01 70.43
CA LEU A 310 0.16 68.79 69.61
C LEU A 310 0.43 69.00 68.11
N THR A 311 1.25 69.99 67.74
CA THR A 311 1.70 70.17 66.34
C THR A 311 2.58 69.02 65.89
N ALA A 312 3.54 68.58 66.72
CA ALA A 312 4.41 67.45 66.39
C ALA A 312 3.63 66.14 66.23
N MET A 313 2.62 65.89 67.07
CA MET A 313 1.69 64.75 66.94
C MET A 313 0.87 64.83 65.66
N LYS A 314 0.40 66.03 65.28
CA LYS A 314 -0.37 66.23 64.04
C LYS A 314 0.49 65.98 62.79
N ASP A 315 1.73 66.43 62.80
CA ASP A 315 2.67 66.21 61.70
C ASP A 315 3.07 64.72 61.57
N GLU A 316 3.22 64.00 62.70
CA GLU A 316 3.42 62.55 62.70
C GLU A 316 2.22 61.78 62.12
N THR A 317 0.99 62.31 62.26
CA THR A 317 -0.22 61.73 61.64
C THR A 317 -0.44 62.09 60.17
N ALA A 318 0.05 63.26 59.71
CA ALA A 318 -0.16 63.74 58.35
C ALA A 318 0.72 63.04 57.30
N GLU A 319 1.90 62.53 57.66
CA GLU A 319 2.82 61.82 56.76
C GLU A 319 2.35 60.41 56.33
N GLU A 320 1.12 60.00 56.69
CA GLU A 320 0.62 58.63 56.47
C GLU A 320 -0.50 58.52 55.41
N ILE A 321 -0.94 59.62 54.80
CA ILE A 321 -1.97 59.59 53.74
C ILE A 321 -1.39 59.33 52.33
N ASN A 322 -0.07 59.13 52.20
CA ASN A 322 0.54 58.71 50.93
C ASN A 322 0.79 57.19 50.90
N PRO A 323 0.00 56.39 50.15
CA PRO A 323 0.29 54.99 49.97
C PRO A 323 1.40 54.79 48.92
N ILE A 324 2.44 54.07 49.35
CA ILE A 324 3.37 53.22 48.57
C ILE A 324 4.16 53.93 47.45
N PRO A 325 5.44 54.31 47.68
CA PRO A 325 6.39 54.39 46.58
C PRO A 325 6.93 52.99 46.30
N ASP A 326 6.62 52.50 45.10
CA ASP A 326 7.40 51.46 44.45
C ASP A 326 8.87 51.95 44.36
N VAL A 327 9.82 51.02 44.46
CA VAL A 327 11.29 51.21 44.48
C VAL A 327 11.92 51.51 45.85
N ALA A 328 12.72 50.54 46.31
CA ALA A 328 13.39 50.44 47.61
C ALA A 328 14.31 51.61 48.00
N GLU A 329 14.69 52.50 47.09
CA GLU A 329 15.58 53.63 47.39
C GLU A 329 14.89 54.80 48.11
N LYS A 330 13.56 54.97 47.99
CA LYS A 330 12.83 56.02 48.72
C LYS A 330 12.35 55.61 50.12
N ALA A 331 12.34 54.30 50.41
CA ALA A 331 11.98 53.78 51.73
C ALA A 331 12.99 54.20 52.81
N ALA A 332 14.29 54.26 52.49
CA ALA A 332 15.32 54.63 53.45
C ALA A 332 15.23 56.10 53.90
N GLN A 333 14.91 57.02 52.99
CA GLN A 333 14.73 58.45 53.32
C GLN A 333 13.44 58.71 54.12
N ALA A 334 12.34 58.02 53.78
CA ALA A 334 11.08 58.11 54.54
C ALA A 334 11.20 57.50 55.96
N THR A 335 12.04 56.47 56.14
CA THR A 335 12.28 55.87 57.47
C THR A 335 13.09 56.80 58.37
N GLN A 336 14.06 57.55 57.81
CA GLN A 336 14.87 58.53 58.56
C GLN A 336 14.07 59.78 58.98
N GLN A 337 13.13 60.27 58.14
CA GLN A 337 12.24 61.37 58.51
C GLN A 337 11.19 60.95 59.58
N LYS A 338 10.64 59.73 59.49
CA LYS A 338 9.72 59.22 60.52
C LYS A 338 10.38 59.01 61.89
N GLN A 339 11.63 58.54 61.93
CA GLN A 339 12.39 58.41 63.19
C GLN A 339 12.66 59.78 63.83
N THR A 340 12.99 60.81 63.03
CA THR A 340 13.29 62.14 63.57
C THR A 340 12.07 62.86 64.14
N ASN A 341 10.86 62.61 63.62
CA ASN A 341 9.62 63.15 64.19
C ASN A 341 9.15 62.38 65.44
N GLY A 342 9.25 61.05 65.47
CA GLY A 342 8.95 60.25 66.66
C GLY A 342 9.86 60.57 67.85
N ASP A 343 11.16 60.78 67.60
CA ASP A 343 12.12 61.20 68.63
C ASP A 343 11.83 62.61 69.17
N LYS A 344 11.24 63.50 68.37
CA LYS A 344 10.79 64.82 68.83
C LYS A 344 9.58 64.72 69.75
N VAL A 345 8.60 63.89 69.42
CA VAL A 345 7.41 63.65 70.27
C VAL A 345 7.83 63.04 71.61
N GLU A 346 8.74 62.06 71.61
CA GLU A 346 9.27 61.44 72.85
C GLU A 346 10.05 62.47 73.71
N LYS A 347 10.92 63.28 73.10
CA LYS A 347 11.66 64.34 73.80
C LYS A 347 10.74 65.42 74.39
N LEU A 348 9.74 65.87 73.64
CA LEU A 348 8.79 66.89 74.11
C LEU A 348 7.87 66.34 75.21
N THR A 349 7.43 65.07 75.09
CA THR A 349 6.64 64.37 76.12
C THR A 349 7.44 64.24 77.42
N ASN A 350 8.69 63.78 77.34
CA ASN A 350 9.58 63.66 78.50
C ASN A 350 9.90 65.02 79.13
N ARG A 351 10.07 66.07 78.31
CA ARG A 351 10.28 67.44 78.80
C ARG A 351 9.04 67.99 79.51
N LEU A 352 7.85 67.74 78.97
CA LEU A 352 6.59 68.10 79.61
C LEU A 352 6.40 67.37 80.94
N LEU A 353 6.64 66.06 80.99
CA LEU A 353 6.58 65.25 82.22
C LEU A 353 7.58 65.71 83.28
N SER A 354 8.81 66.08 82.88
CA SER A 354 9.84 66.58 83.79
C SER A 354 9.46 67.90 84.47
N LEU A 355 8.75 68.79 83.76
CA LEU A 355 8.26 70.07 84.30
C LEU A 355 7.06 69.89 85.25
N LEU A 356 6.36 68.77 85.12
CA LEU A 356 5.20 68.42 85.94
C LEU A 356 5.58 67.60 87.20
N GLY A 357 6.87 67.28 87.39
CA GLY A 357 7.36 66.48 88.51
C GLY A 357 7.21 64.96 88.34
N GLY A 358 6.94 64.48 87.12
CA GLY A 358 6.92 63.06 86.78
C GLY A 358 8.30 62.53 86.41
N HIS A 359 8.60 61.27 86.76
CA HIS A 359 9.82 60.61 86.33
C HIS A 359 9.85 60.42 84.80
N PRO A 360 11.01 60.64 84.15
CA PRO A 360 11.18 60.30 82.74
C PRO A 360 11.04 58.79 82.56
N THR A 361 10.29 58.36 81.54
CA THR A 361 10.31 56.97 81.11
C THR A 361 11.49 56.79 80.16
N ASP A 362 12.58 56.24 80.67
CA ASP A 362 13.65 55.70 79.82
C ASP A 362 13.10 54.47 79.11
N SER A 363 12.65 54.65 77.86
CA SER A 363 12.63 53.58 76.88
C SER A 363 13.89 53.62 76.02
N ALA A 364 15.05 53.54 76.67
CA ALA A 364 16.25 53.03 76.02
C ALA A 364 16.03 51.55 75.73
N GLY A 365 16.15 51.17 74.46
CA GLY A 365 15.68 49.91 73.92
C GLY A 365 16.32 48.64 74.49
N GLN A 366 15.57 47.55 74.35
CA GLN A 366 16.10 46.19 74.28
C GLN A 366 15.27 45.40 73.26
N GLY A 367 15.95 44.77 72.29
CA GLY A 367 15.48 43.64 71.47
C GLY A 367 14.56 43.97 70.31
#